data_AF-A0A351SUP3-F1
#
_entry.id   AF-A0A351SUP3-F1
#
_cell.length_a   1.000
_cell.length_b   1.000
_cell.length_c   1.000
_cell.angle_alpha   90.00
_cell.angle_beta   90.00
_cell.angle_gamma   90.00
#
_symmetry.space_group_name_H-M   'P 1'
#
loop_
_entity.id
_entity.type
_entity.pdbx_description
1 polymer ?
#
loop_
_entity_poly.entity_id
_entity_poly.type
_entity_poly.pdbx_seq_one_letter_code
_entity_poly.pdbx_strand_id
1 'polypeptide(L)'
;MRVKRIGIIKRIFVPIVAFLWSAGMSPALAQSSRAAGNADWDRVVEAAKKEGRVVASIPPSPELRKGLEEAFSKRFGVAMESIPARGGAIIRRIVEESKAGIHYFDLHIGGTESIVKGLLPE
;
A
#
# COMPACT_ATOMS: atom_id res chain seq x y z
N MET A 1 -20.80 53.11 -63.01
CA MET A 1 -22.04 53.00 -62.20
C MET A 1 -21.97 51.70 -61.39
N ARG A 2 -22.15 51.75 -60.05
CA ARG A 2 -22.18 50.65 -59.02
C ARG A 2 -20.87 49.83 -58.85
N VAL A 3 -20.06 49.94 -57.78
CA VAL A 3 -20.26 49.61 -56.33
C VAL A 3 -20.62 48.11 -56.17
N LYS A 4 -19.88 47.20 -55.49
CA LYS A 4 -19.37 47.12 -54.09
C LYS A 4 -18.46 45.87 -53.98
N ARG A 5 -17.23 45.98 -53.42
CA ARG A 5 -16.77 45.53 -52.08
C ARG A 5 -16.54 44.01 -51.82
N ILE A 6 -15.25 43.71 -51.57
CA ILE A 6 -14.66 43.04 -50.38
C ILE A 6 -14.72 41.51 -50.24
N GLY A 7 -13.53 40.93 -50.01
CA GLY A 7 -13.31 39.78 -49.12
C GLY A 7 -12.52 38.64 -49.76
N ILE A 8 -11.18 38.58 -49.71
CA ILE A 8 -10.32 38.11 -48.61
C ILE A 8 -10.20 36.56 -48.51
N ILE A 9 -9.03 36.08 -48.98
CA ILE A 9 -8.08 35.17 -48.29
C ILE A 9 -8.29 33.63 -48.34
N LYS A 10 -7.35 33.03 -49.10
CA LYS A 10 -6.42 31.90 -48.83
C LYS A 10 -6.94 30.51 -48.43
N ARG A 11 -6.48 29.51 -49.19
CA ARG A 11 -5.56 28.41 -48.84
C ARG A 11 -5.55 27.45 -50.03
N ILE A 12 -4.43 26.87 -50.45
CA ILE A 12 -3.93 25.58 -49.97
C ILE A 12 -2.61 25.36 -50.73
N PHE A 13 -1.51 25.03 -50.07
CA PHE A 13 -0.45 24.21 -50.65
C PHE A 13 0.38 23.62 -49.50
N VAL A 14 0.36 22.29 -49.40
CA VAL A 14 1.32 21.50 -48.62
C VAL A 14 2.12 20.71 -49.65
N PRO A 15 3.45 20.62 -49.52
CA PRO A 15 4.03 19.28 -49.39
C PRO A 15 5.21 19.19 -48.40
N ILE A 16 5.06 18.26 -47.46
CA ILE A 16 6.01 17.25 -46.95
C ILE A 16 7.46 17.39 -47.43
N VAL A 17 8.42 17.65 -46.51
CA VAL A 17 9.76 17.03 -46.48
C VAL A 17 10.34 17.04 -45.04
N ALA A 18 10.72 15.85 -44.57
CA ALA A 18 11.73 15.50 -43.56
C ALA A 18 11.78 16.22 -42.20
N PHE A 19 11.38 15.51 -41.13
CA PHE A 19 12.05 15.67 -39.84
C PHE A 19 12.00 14.38 -39.01
N LEU A 20 13.17 14.04 -38.45
CA LEU A 20 13.44 13.18 -37.28
C LEU A 20 13.53 11.67 -37.46
N TRP A 21 14.71 11.27 -37.91
CA TRP A 21 15.42 10.14 -37.35
C TRP A 21 16.06 10.55 -36.01
N SER A 22 15.42 10.18 -34.90
CA SER A 22 16.06 10.00 -33.58
C SER A 22 15.08 9.33 -32.61
N ALA A 23 14.73 8.09 -32.92
CA ALA A 23 14.39 7.13 -31.87
C ALA A 23 15.68 6.81 -31.11
N GLY A 24 15.79 7.30 -29.87
CA GLY A 24 16.94 7.07 -29.02
C GLY A 24 16.58 7.33 -27.57
N MET A 25 16.11 6.27 -26.91
CA MET A 25 15.90 6.07 -25.46
C MET A 25 15.94 7.31 -24.57
N SER A 26 14.78 7.69 -24.03
CA SER A 26 14.72 8.43 -22.77
C SER A 26 15.20 7.51 -21.63
N PRO A 27 16.28 7.83 -20.89
CA PRO A 27 16.67 7.08 -19.68
C PRO A 27 15.74 7.34 -18.48
N ALA A 28 14.61 8.04 -18.70
CA ALA A 28 13.71 8.50 -17.63
C ALA A 28 12.91 7.39 -16.92
N LEU A 29 12.90 6.15 -17.43
CA LEU A 29 12.13 5.05 -16.83
C LEU A 29 12.85 4.35 -15.66
N ALA A 30 14.14 4.64 -15.40
CA ALA A 30 14.90 3.96 -14.35
C ALA A 30 14.80 4.59 -12.95
N GLN A 31 14.22 5.79 -12.80
CA GLN A 31 14.04 6.45 -11.49
C GLN A 31 12.69 6.13 -10.80
N SER A 32 11.81 5.35 -11.43
CA SER A 32 10.44 5.16 -10.95
C SER A 32 10.28 4.19 -9.77
N SER A 33 11.26 3.33 -9.45
CA SER A 33 11.04 2.25 -8.47
C SER A 33 11.04 2.75 -7.02
N ARG A 34 11.89 3.72 -6.68
CA ARG A 34 12.03 4.21 -5.29
C ARG A 34 10.98 5.25 -4.91
N ALA A 35 10.54 6.07 -5.87
CA ALA A 35 9.48 7.06 -5.64
C ALA A 35 8.09 6.42 -5.62
N ALA A 36 7.84 5.40 -6.46
CA ALA A 36 6.58 4.65 -6.46
C ALA A 36 6.39 3.86 -5.15
N GLY A 37 7.45 3.20 -4.64
CA GLY A 37 7.36 2.44 -3.37
C GLY A 37 6.99 3.29 -2.15
N ASN A 38 7.45 4.54 -2.08
CA ASN A 38 7.07 5.46 -1.01
C ASN A 38 5.61 5.93 -1.15
N ALA A 39 5.17 6.26 -2.37
CA ALA A 39 3.80 6.68 -2.61
C ALA A 39 2.77 5.56 -2.36
N ASP A 40 3.13 4.32 -2.69
CA ASP A 40 2.29 3.14 -2.41
C ASP A 40 2.20 2.89 -0.89
N TRP A 41 3.32 3.05 -0.17
CA TRP A 41 3.34 2.92 1.28
C TRP A 41 2.49 3.97 2.00
N ASP A 42 2.59 5.23 1.60
CA ASP A 42 1.80 6.31 2.20
C ASP A 42 0.30 6.05 2.02
N ARG A 43 -0.13 5.51 0.86
CA ARG A 43 -1.54 5.12 0.64
C ARG A 43 -2.00 4.02 1.61
N VAL A 44 -1.15 3.04 1.90
CA VAL A 44 -1.46 1.98 2.88
C VAL A 44 -1.63 2.57 4.27
N VAL A 45 -0.73 3.47 4.70
CA VAL A 45 -0.83 4.13 6.01
C VAL A 45 -2.09 4.99 6.09
N GLU A 46 -2.43 5.74 5.04
CA GLU A 46 -3.66 6.54 5.00
C GLU A 46 -4.93 5.68 4.99
N ALA A 47 -4.90 4.48 4.39
CA ALA A 47 -6.00 3.52 4.49
C ALA A 47 -6.14 2.98 5.92
N ALA A 48 -5.03 2.56 6.54
CA ALA A 48 -5.02 2.05 7.91
C ALA A 48 -5.52 3.08 8.93
N LYS A 49 -5.21 4.37 8.73
CA LYS A 49 -5.77 5.46 9.57
C LYS A 49 -7.30 5.54 9.49
N LYS A 50 -7.89 5.25 8.33
CA LYS A 50 -9.35 5.25 8.14
C LYS A 50 -10.00 4.02 8.80
N GLU A 51 -9.31 2.89 8.80
CA GLU A 51 -9.75 1.67 9.49
C GLU A 51 -9.61 1.79 11.01
N GLY A 52 -8.62 2.56 11.48
CA GLY A 52 -8.54 3.11 12.83
C GLY A 52 -7.61 2.36 13.78
N ARG A 53 -7.47 1.03 13.65
CA ARG A 53 -6.60 0.23 14.52
C ARG A 53 -6.05 -1.03 13.86
N VAL A 54 -4.88 -1.46 14.32
CA VAL A 54 -4.29 -2.77 14.03
C VAL A 54 -4.32 -3.61 15.31
N VAL A 55 -4.83 -4.83 15.23
CA VAL A 55 -4.90 -5.79 16.33
C VAL A 55 -3.82 -6.86 16.13
N ALA A 56 -2.85 -6.91 17.03
CA ALA A 56 -1.79 -7.90 17.01
C ALA A 56 -1.83 -8.78 18.25
N SER A 57 -1.60 -10.08 18.08
CA SER A 57 -1.26 -10.94 19.22
C SER A 57 0.24 -10.92 19.47
N ILE A 58 0.63 -10.83 20.74
CA ILE A 58 2.04 -10.72 21.16
C ILE A 58 2.37 -11.71 22.27
N PRO A 59 3.66 -12.04 22.48
CA PRO A 59 4.08 -12.77 23.66
C PRO A 59 3.71 -11.98 24.94
N PRO A 60 3.46 -12.67 26.07
CA PRO A 60 3.08 -12.02 27.32
C PRO A 60 4.27 -11.27 27.95
N SER A 61 4.53 -10.05 27.47
CA SER A 61 5.48 -9.09 28.04
C SER A 61 4.83 -7.69 28.10
N PRO A 62 4.65 -7.12 29.31
CA PRO A 62 4.11 -5.78 29.49
C PRO A 62 4.97 -4.69 28.83
N GLU A 63 6.30 -4.83 28.87
CA GLU A 63 7.26 -3.88 28.32
C GLU A 63 7.18 -3.88 26.79
N LEU A 64 7.16 -5.06 26.18
CA LEU A 64 6.97 -5.21 24.73
C LEU A 64 5.64 -4.61 24.31
N ARG A 65 4.56 -4.92 25.03
CA ARG A 65 3.22 -4.39 24.75
C ARG A 65 3.24 -2.88 24.68
N LYS A 66 3.66 -2.23 25.77
CA LYS A 66 3.67 -0.78 25.89
C LYS A 66 4.56 -0.14 24.83
N GLY A 67 5.79 -0.65 24.67
CA GLY A 67 6.74 -0.12 23.69
C GLY A 67 6.25 -0.25 22.25
N LEU A 68 5.59 -1.36 21.91
CA LEU A 68 5.08 -1.60 20.56
C LEU A 68 3.85 -0.71 20.26
N GLU A 69 2.89 -0.63 21.18
CA GLU A 69 1.71 0.23 21.04
C GLU A 69 2.11 1.71 20.90
N GLU A 70 3.03 2.20 21.75
CA GLU A 70 3.52 3.58 21.70
C GLU A 70 4.31 3.88 20.43
N ALA A 71 5.26 3.01 20.06
CA ALA A 71 6.12 3.24 18.90
C ALA A 71 5.33 3.17 17.59
N PHE A 72 4.39 2.23 17.46
CA PHE A 72 3.56 2.07 16.27
C PHE A 72 2.64 3.27 16.09
N SER A 73 1.91 3.65 17.16
CA SER A 73 1.02 4.81 17.13
C SER A 73 1.76 6.10 16.82
N LYS A 74 2.92 6.33 17.45
CA LYS A 74 3.75 7.51 17.18
C LYS A 74 4.27 7.56 15.73
N ARG A 75 4.60 6.40 15.15
CA ARG A 75 5.20 6.34 13.81
C ARG A 75 4.16 6.48 12.69
N PHE A 76 3.00 5.85 12.84
CA PHE A 76 2.04 5.73 11.75
C PHE A 76 0.75 6.52 12.00
N GLY A 77 0.50 7.00 13.21
CA GLY A 77 -0.77 7.65 13.58
C GLY A 77 -1.95 6.69 13.55
N VAL A 78 -1.69 5.39 13.70
CA VAL A 78 -2.70 4.31 13.71
C VAL A 78 -2.66 3.67 15.10
N ALA A 79 -3.81 3.45 15.71
CA ALA A 79 -3.86 2.79 17.01
C ALA A 79 -3.41 1.33 16.87
N MET A 80 -2.76 0.80 17.91
CA MET A 80 -2.42 -0.61 17.97
C MET A 80 -3.02 -1.22 19.22
N GLU A 81 -3.73 -2.32 19.05
CA GLU A 81 -4.21 -3.16 20.14
C GLU A 81 -3.33 -4.40 20.20
N SER A 82 -2.57 -4.54 21.29
CA SER A 82 -1.76 -5.74 21.50
C SER A 82 -2.42 -6.70 22.50
N ILE A 83 -2.75 -7.90 22.03
CA ILE A 83 -3.34 -8.97 22.83
C ILE A 83 -2.24 -9.91 23.33
N PRO A 84 -1.91 -9.92 24.64
CA PRO A 84 -0.92 -10.84 25.19
C PRO A 84 -1.48 -12.26 25.22
N ALA A 85 -0.79 -13.21 24.59
CA ALA A 85 -1.23 -14.59 24.58
C ALA A 85 -0.08 -15.61 24.43
N ARG A 86 -0.33 -16.84 24.91
CA ARG A 86 0.60 -17.97 24.75
C ARG A 86 0.39 -18.62 23.39
N GLY A 87 1.48 -18.91 22.68
CA GLY A 87 1.49 -19.35 21.26
C GLY A 87 0.41 -20.36 20.87
N GLY A 88 0.43 -21.58 21.42
CA GLY A 88 -0.55 -22.60 21.02
C GLY A 88 -2.02 -22.23 21.28
N ALA A 89 -2.30 -21.48 22.36
CA ALA A 89 -3.66 -21.05 22.67
C ALA A 89 -4.15 -19.97 21.70
N ILE A 90 -3.30 -19.01 21.33
CA ILE A 90 -3.68 -17.94 20.40
C ILE A 90 -3.84 -18.44 18.98
N ILE A 91 -3.00 -19.38 18.53
CA ILE A 91 -3.13 -19.96 17.20
C ILE A 91 -4.44 -20.75 17.08
N ARG A 92 -4.82 -21.55 18.09
CA ARG A 92 -6.13 -22.23 18.09
C ARG A 92 -7.28 -21.24 17.96
N ARG A 93 -7.25 -20.15 18.74
CA ARG A 93 -8.25 -19.08 18.65
C ARG A 93 -8.31 -18.46 17.24
N ILE A 94 -7.17 -18.11 16.65
CA ILE A 94 -7.10 -17.54 15.29
C ILE A 94 -7.70 -18.51 14.27
N VAL A 95 -7.39 -19.82 14.38
CA VAL A 95 -7.93 -20.84 13.48
C VAL A 95 -9.44 -21.00 13.66
N GLU A 96 -9.93 -21.04 14.90
CA GLU A 96 -11.36 -21.15 15.21
C GLU A 96 -12.14 -19.92 14.73
N GLU A 97 -11.62 -18.72 14.96
CA GLU A 97 -12.21 -17.47 14.45
C GLU A 97 -12.24 -17.47 12.92
N SER A 98 -11.14 -17.83 12.25
CA SER A 98 -11.07 -17.90 10.79
C SER A 98 -12.07 -18.90 10.19
N LYS A 99 -12.23 -20.08 10.81
CA LYS A 99 -13.26 -21.07 10.43
C LYS A 99 -14.68 -20.54 10.59
N ALA A 100 -14.90 -19.62 11.53
CA ALA A 100 -16.17 -18.95 11.74
C ALA A 100 -16.36 -17.68 10.87
N GLY A 101 -15.41 -17.37 9.98
CA GLY A 101 -15.43 -16.16 9.15
C GLY A 101 -15.10 -14.88 9.94
N ILE A 102 -14.51 -15.01 11.12
CA ILE A 102 -14.10 -13.91 11.99
C ILE A 102 -12.60 -13.70 11.83
N HIS A 103 -12.20 -12.47 11.49
CA HIS A 103 -10.80 -12.07 11.37
C HIS A 103 -10.49 -10.97 12.38
N TYR A 104 -10.37 -11.35 13.66
CA TYR A 104 -10.13 -10.38 14.73
C TYR A 104 -8.69 -9.88 14.78
N PHE A 105 -7.74 -10.73 14.41
CA PHE A 105 -6.31 -10.44 14.45
C PHE A 105 -5.77 -10.13 13.06
N ASP A 106 -5.06 -9.02 12.94
CA ASP A 106 -4.34 -8.64 11.71
C ASP A 106 -2.96 -9.29 11.65
N LEU A 107 -2.35 -9.52 12.82
CA LEU A 107 -0.99 -10.07 12.93
C LEU A 107 -0.82 -10.94 14.17
N HIS A 108 0.02 -11.97 14.04
CA HIS A 108 0.55 -12.74 15.16
C HIS A 108 2.06 -12.55 15.28
N ILE A 109 2.52 -12.15 16.47
CA ILE A 109 3.92 -12.10 16.86
C ILE A 109 4.14 -13.21 17.90
N GLY A 110 4.92 -14.21 17.54
CA GLY A 110 5.16 -15.38 18.38
C GLY A 110 6.34 -16.21 17.88
N GLY A 111 6.61 -17.31 18.60
CA GLY A 111 7.67 -18.24 18.23
C GLY A 111 7.28 -19.13 17.05
N THR A 112 8.29 -19.63 16.34
CA THR A 112 8.10 -20.51 15.18
C THR A 112 7.30 -21.77 15.52
N GLU A 113 7.53 -22.35 16.71
CA GLU A 113 6.88 -23.59 17.14
C GLU A 113 5.35 -23.48 17.12
N SER A 114 4.77 -22.36 17.58
CA SER A 114 3.31 -22.21 17.65
C SER A 114 2.66 -22.13 16.27
N ILE A 115 3.31 -21.46 15.31
CA ILE A 115 2.84 -21.38 13.93
C ILE A 115 2.96 -22.75 13.24
N VAL A 116 4.13 -23.38 13.35
CA VAL A 116 4.41 -24.67 12.71
C VAL A 116 3.42 -25.73 13.17
N LYS A 117 3.21 -25.88 14.49
CA LYS A 117 2.28 -26.89 15.02
C LYS A 117 0.80 -26.56 14.81
N GLY A 118 0.45 -25.28 14.62
CA GLY A 118 -0.95 -24.85 14.64
C GLY A 118 -1.53 -24.46 13.28
N LEU A 119 -0.69 -24.13 12.29
CA LEU A 119 -1.12 -23.67 10.96
C LEU A 119 -0.61 -24.54 9.81
N LEU A 120 0.41 -25.38 10.01
CA LEU A 120 0.82 -26.32 8.98
C LEU A 120 -0.09 -27.55 9.03
N PRO A 121 -0.62 -28.00 7.89
CA PRO A 121 -1.26 -29.30 7.80
C PRO A 121 -0.23 -30.41 8.03
N GLU A 122 -0.66 -31.49 8.69
CA GLU A 122 0.11 -32.72 8.92
C GLU A 122 0.50 -33.40 7.59
#